data_AF-A0A842MKQ9-F1
#
_entry.id   AF-A0A842MKQ9-F1
#
_cell.length_a   1.000
_cell.length_b   1.000
_cell.length_c   1.000
_cell.angle_alpha   90.00
_cell.angle_beta   90.00
_cell.angle_gamma   90.00
#
_symmetry.space_group_name_H-M   'P 1'
#
loop_
_entity.id
_entity.type
_entity.pdbx_description
1 polymer ?
#
loop_
_entity_poly.entity_id
_entity_poly.type
_entity_poly.pdbx_seq_one_letter_code
_entity_poly.pdbx_strand_id
1 'polypeptide(L)'
;MDGKIIFSIGYSNRSKEEFLDLLKEYKIEAIADVRRFPTSKIEIYKKENLKRILDKIEYFHFENLGGLRYDYANWMESEEWKKDYEKLKEIAEAKRTAILCAEKKPAACHRRHILKKMEEEGWEVINII
;
A
#
# COMPACT_ATOMS: atom_id res chain seq x y z
N MET A 1 -1.20 -20.69 -14.04
CA MET A 1 -1.52 -20.55 -12.60
C MET A 1 -1.12 -19.14 -12.23
N ASP A 2 -1.94 -18.17 -12.62
CA ASP A 2 -1.69 -16.77 -12.34
C ASP A 2 -2.21 -16.50 -10.92
N GLY A 3 -1.35 -16.78 -9.93
CA GLY A 3 -1.62 -16.39 -8.56
C GLY A 3 -1.77 -14.87 -8.49
N LYS A 4 -2.76 -14.39 -7.74
CA LYS A 4 -2.94 -12.95 -7.52
C LYS A 4 -1.83 -12.49 -6.57
N ILE A 5 -0.93 -11.61 -7.04
CA ILE A 5 0.22 -11.15 -6.25
C ILE A 5 0.00 -9.70 -5.84
N ILE A 6 0.24 -9.40 -4.57
CA ILE A 6 0.28 -8.03 -4.05
C ILE A 6 1.62 -7.75 -3.39
N PHE A 7 2.21 -6.60 -3.68
CA PHE A 7 3.46 -6.16 -3.07
C PHE A 7 3.18 -5.27 -1.86
N SER A 8 4.07 -5.31 -0.87
CA SER A 8 4.00 -4.48 0.32
C SER A 8 5.32 -3.75 0.48
N ILE A 9 5.28 -2.42 0.55
CA ILE A 9 6.46 -1.58 0.71
C ILE A 9 6.23 -0.56 1.85
N GLY A 10 7.21 -0.44 2.73
CA GLY A 10 7.17 0.50 3.85
C GLY A 10 8.31 1.47 3.76
N TYR A 11 8.07 2.77 3.54
CA TYR A 11 9.17 3.68 3.18
C TYR A 11 10.16 3.99 4.32
N SER A 12 9.67 4.10 5.57
CA SER A 12 10.47 4.45 6.75
C SER A 12 11.44 5.62 6.52
N ASN A 13 12.74 5.33 6.35
CA ASN A 13 13.83 6.28 6.21
C ASN A 13 14.64 6.06 4.92
N ARG A 14 14.08 5.36 3.92
CA ARG A 14 14.73 5.18 2.61
C ARG A 14 14.79 6.50 1.84
N SER A 15 15.88 6.69 1.12
CA SER A 15 16.04 7.80 0.18
C SER A 15 15.04 7.67 -0.99
N LYS A 16 14.92 8.75 -1.77
CA LYS A 16 14.11 8.74 -3.00
C LYS A 16 14.62 7.70 -4.00
N GLU A 17 15.93 7.61 -4.15
CA GLU A 17 16.58 6.72 -5.13
C GLU A 17 16.36 5.27 -4.76
N GLU A 18 16.63 4.89 -3.50
CA GLU A 18 16.38 3.54 -3.00
C GLU A 18 14.91 3.14 -3.20
N PHE A 19 13.97 4.04 -2.91
CA PHE A 19 12.56 3.76 -3.10
C PHE A 19 12.21 3.53 -4.57
N LEU A 20 12.67 4.40 -5.48
CA LEU A 20 12.39 4.27 -6.91
C LEU A 20 13.06 3.04 -7.54
N ASP A 21 14.25 2.67 -7.08
CA ASP A 21 14.97 1.50 -7.58
C ASP A 21 14.29 0.20 -7.15
N LEU A 22 13.79 0.13 -5.92
CA LEU A 22 12.93 -0.99 -5.49
C LEU A 22 11.67 -1.10 -6.34
N LEU A 23 11.00 0.02 -6.65
CA LEU A 23 9.81 -0.03 -7.51
C LEU A 23 10.14 -0.53 -8.92
N LYS A 24 11.30 -0.17 -9.48
CA LYS A 24 11.74 -0.66 -10.78
C LYS A 24 12.13 -2.14 -10.75
N GLU A 25 12.87 -2.56 -9.74
CA GLU A 25 13.33 -3.95 -9.58
C GLU A 25 12.15 -4.91 -9.53
N TYR A 26 11.13 -4.56 -8.75
CA TYR A 26 9.90 -5.33 -8.62
C TYR A 26 8.89 -5.03 -9.73
N LYS A 27 9.21 -4.15 -10.68
CA LYS A 27 8.37 -3.71 -11.82
C LYS A 27 6.99 -3.21 -11.40
N ILE A 28 6.92 -2.46 -10.30
CA ILE A 28 5.68 -1.91 -9.77
C ILE A 28 5.11 -0.88 -10.74
N GLU A 29 3.83 -1.03 -11.06
CA GLU A 29 3.07 -0.19 -11.99
C GLU A 29 2.10 0.75 -11.25
N ALA A 30 1.66 0.35 -10.05
CA ALA A 30 0.76 1.14 -9.23
C ALA A 30 1.16 1.12 -7.75
N ILE A 31 0.97 2.26 -7.08
CA ILE A 31 1.13 2.43 -5.64
C ILE A 31 -0.24 2.64 -5.02
N ALA A 32 -0.60 1.74 -4.12
CA ALA A 32 -1.75 1.86 -3.25
C ALA A 32 -1.33 2.42 -1.89
N ASP A 33 -1.43 3.73 -1.74
CA ASP A 33 -1.15 4.41 -0.48
C ASP A 33 -2.32 4.24 0.48
N VAL A 34 -2.14 3.39 1.48
CA VAL A 34 -3.16 3.09 2.51
C VAL A 34 -3.02 3.98 3.73
N ARG A 35 -2.19 5.03 3.69
CA ARG A 35 -2.05 5.97 4.81
C ARG A 35 -3.31 6.83 4.90
N ARG A 36 -3.95 6.87 6.08
CA ARG A 36 -5.07 7.78 6.33
C ARG A 36 -4.69 9.23 6.05
N PHE A 37 -3.54 9.65 6.56
CA PHE A 37 -2.96 10.96 6.28
C PHE A 37 -1.61 10.75 5.58
N PRO A 38 -1.51 11.02 4.27
CA PRO A 38 -0.28 10.86 3.49
C PRO A 38 0.69 12.03 3.71
N THR A 39 0.92 12.35 4.99
CA THR A 39 1.90 13.32 5.46
C THR A 39 3.10 12.56 6.03
N SER A 40 4.29 13.15 5.92
CA SER A 40 5.52 12.55 6.43
C SER A 40 6.49 13.66 6.86
N LYS A 41 7.33 13.37 7.85
CA LYS A 41 8.47 14.25 8.22
C LYS A 41 9.49 14.34 7.09
N ILE A 42 9.58 13.30 6.26
CA ILE A 42 10.44 13.28 5.08
C ILE A 42 9.64 13.83 3.91
N GLU A 43 10.11 14.94 3.33
CA GLU A 43 9.35 15.69 2.34
C GLU A 43 8.95 14.88 1.12
N ILE A 44 9.78 13.95 0.66
CA ILE A 44 9.52 13.13 -0.53
C ILE A 44 8.27 12.25 -0.38
N TYR A 45 7.89 11.88 0.86
CA TYR A 45 6.74 11.00 1.12
C TYR A 45 5.44 11.77 1.43
N LYS A 46 5.45 13.11 1.34
CA LYS A 46 4.21 13.89 1.28
C LYS A 46 3.49 13.56 -0.03
N LYS A 47 2.15 13.41 0.00
CA LYS A 47 1.31 13.03 -1.16
C LYS A 47 1.69 13.73 -2.47
N GLU A 48 1.86 15.04 -2.44
CA GLU A 48 2.18 15.87 -3.61
C GLU A 48 3.53 15.51 -4.22
N ASN A 49 4.55 15.33 -3.37
CA ASN A 49 5.88 14.96 -3.81
C ASN A 49 5.94 13.50 -4.25
N LEU A 50 5.23 12.61 -3.56
CA LEU A 50 5.16 11.21 -3.93
C LEU A 50 4.56 11.05 -5.33
N LYS A 51 3.45 11.75 -5.62
CA LYS A 51 2.84 11.76 -6.94
C LYS A 51 3.77 12.30 -8.03
N ARG A 52 4.63 13.28 -7.69
CA ARG A 52 5.63 13.84 -8.63
C ARG A 52 6.79 12.88 -8.91
N ILE A 53 7.25 12.11 -7.92
CA ILE A 53 8.37 11.18 -8.12
C ILE A 53 7.94 9.87 -8.80
N LEU A 54 6.65 9.53 -8.70
CA LEU A 54 6.02 8.36 -9.32
C LEU A 54 5.57 8.65 -10.76
N ASP A 55 6.37 9.37 -11.55
CA ASP A 55 5.99 9.86 -12.89
C ASP A 55 5.40 8.78 -13.83
N LYS A 56 5.90 7.54 -13.75
CA LYS A 56 5.47 6.39 -14.57
C LYS A 56 4.64 5.35 -13.80
N ILE A 57 4.30 5.64 -12.54
CA ILE A 57 3.64 4.70 -11.63
C ILE A 57 2.37 5.36 -11.15
N GLU A 58 1.23 4.68 -11.33
CA GLU A 58 -0.03 5.26 -10.90
C GLU A 58 -0.14 5.31 -9.38
N TYR A 59 -0.64 6.43 -8.87
CA TYR A 59 -0.78 6.64 -7.44
C TYR A 59 -2.26 6.66 -7.07
N PHE A 60 -2.65 5.72 -6.21
CA PHE A 60 -3.98 5.61 -5.63
C PHE A 60 -3.88 5.80 -4.12
N HIS A 61 -4.75 6.66 -3.57
CA HIS A 61 -4.81 6.93 -2.13
C HIS A 61 -6.11 6.35 -1.57
N PHE A 62 -5.98 5.46 -0.60
CA PHE A 62 -7.06 4.75 0.08
C PHE A 62 -7.07 5.13 1.56
N GLU A 63 -7.73 6.24 1.88
CA GLU A 63 -7.77 6.73 3.26
C GLU A 63 -8.56 5.81 4.20
N ASN A 64 -9.56 5.08 3.68
CA ASN A 64 -10.41 4.21 4.50
C ASN A 64 -9.74 2.88 4.85
N LEU A 65 -8.73 2.47 4.08
CA LEU A 65 -7.88 1.32 4.42
C LEU A 65 -6.86 1.66 5.52
N GLY A 66 -6.70 2.93 5.85
CA GLY A 66 -5.72 3.44 6.79
C GLY A 66 -6.27 3.88 8.15
N GLY A 67 -5.33 4.14 9.04
CA GLY A 67 -5.57 4.86 10.29
C GLY A 67 -5.54 3.97 11.53
N LEU A 68 -5.00 4.53 12.62
CA LEU A 68 -5.09 3.92 13.93
C LEU A 68 -6.53 4.05 14.42
N ARG A 69 -7.23 2.92 14.46
CA ARG A 69 -8.58 2.81 15.01
C ARG A 69 -8.56 1.83 16.17
N TYR A 70 -9.29 2.15 17.23
CA TYR A 70 -9.35 1.34 18.44
C TYR A 70 -9.86 -0.09 18.14
N ASP A 71 -10.81 -0.19 17.21
CA ASP A 71 -11.33 -1.46 16.71
C ASP A 71 -11.23 -1.49 15.17
N TYR A 72 -10.04 -1.86 14.67
CA TYR A 72 -9.82 -1.97 13.22
C TYR A 72 -10.62 -3.13 12.62
N ALA A 73 -10.89 -4.20 13.37
CA ALA A 73 -11.64 -5.35 12.88
C ALA A 73 -13.09 -4.96 12.57
N ASN A 74 -13.76 -4.25 13.48
CA ASN A 74 -15.10 -3.72 13.22
C ASN A 74 -15.09 -2.67 12.10
N TRP A 75 -14.03 -1.88 11.96
CA TRP A 75 -13.90 -0.95 10.84
C TRP A 75 -13.81 -1.66 9.48
N MET A 76 -13.21 -2.84 9.39
CA MET A 76 -13.17 -3.63 8.15
C MET A 76 -14.58 -4.06 7.68
N GLU A 77 -15.56 -4.02 8.58
CA GLU A 77 -16.95 -4.33 8.25
C GLU A 77 -17.72 -3.13 7.69
N SER A 78 -17.16 -1.91 7.73
CA SER A 78 -17.81 -0.73 7.17
C SER A 78 -17.86 -0.78 5.64
N GLU A 79 -18.90 -0.17 5.07
CA GLU A 79 -19.08 -0.07 3.62
C GLU A 79 -17.95 0.72 2.97
N GLU A 80 -17.46 1.77 3.64
CA GLU A 80 -16.33 2.58 3.15
C GLU A 80 -15.04 1.77 3.07
N TRP A 81 -14.76 0.92 4.06
CA TRP A 81 -13.59 0.06 4.03
C TRP A 81 -13.72 -0.99 2.93
N LYS A 82 -14.88 -1.67 2.85
CA LYS A 82 -15.16 -2.70 1.83
C LYS A 82 -15.02 -2.13 0.42
N LYS A 83 -15.58 -0.94 0.16
CA LYS A 83 -15.49 -0.26 -1.13
C LYS A 83 -14.05 0.04 -1.55
N ASP A 84 -13.24 0.60 -0.64
CA ASP A 84 -11.84 0.88 -0.94
C ASP A 84 -11.02 -0.40 -1.10
N TYR A 85 -11.35 -1.46 -0.35
CA TYR A 85 -10.69 -2.76 -0.45
C TYR A 85 -10.98 -3.47 -1.77
N GLU A 86 -12.22 -3.46 -2.25
CA GLU A 86 -12.57 -4.00 -3.57
C GLU A 86 -11.83 -3.25 -4.68
N LYS A 87 -11.81 -1.91 -4.62
CA LYS A 87 -11.07 -1.10 -5.58
C LYS A 87 -9.56 -1.38 -5.56
N LEU A 88 -8.98 -1.62 -4.38
CA LEU A 88 -7.58 -2.05 -4.25
C LEU A 88 -7.35 -3.39 -4.98
N LYS A 89 -8.25 -4.36 -4.80
CA LYS A 89 -8.17 -5.66 -5.49
C LYS A 89 -8.27 -5.49 -7.01
N GLU A 90 -9.24 -4.73 -7.50
CA GLU A 90 -9.39 -4.46 -8.95
C GLU A 90 -8.10 -3.89 -9.56
N ILE A 91 -7.44 -2.94 -8.87
CA ILE A 91 -6.17 -2.37 -9.32
C ILE A 91 -5.06 -3.41 -9.26
N ALA A 92 -4.98 -4.21 -8.20
CA ALA A 92 -3.95 -5.23 -8.03
C ALA A 92 -4.10 -6.43 -9.00
N GLU A 93 -5.32 -6.71 -9.47
CA GLU A 93 -5.57 -7.69 -10.53
C GLU A 93 -5.17 -7.15 -11.91
N ALA A 94 -5.34 -5.85 -12.14
CA ALA A 94 -5.02 -5.22 -13.41
C ALA A 94 -3.54 -4.82 -13.56
N LYS A 95 -2.86 -4.50 -12.45
CA LYS A 95 -1.53 -3.89 -12.43
C LYS A 95 -0.70 -4.43 -11.30
N ARG A 96 0.61 -4.53 -11.51
CA ARG A 96 1.56 -4.89 -10.45
C ARG A 96 1.58 -3.82 -9.37
N THR A 97 0.88 -4.07 -8.27
CA THR A 97 0.56 -3.04 -7.27
C THR A 97 1.32 -3.25 -5.97
N ALA A 98 1.89 -2.17 -5.43
CA ALA A 98 2.49 -2.16 -4.11
C ALA A 98 1.68 -1.31 -3.12
N ILE A 99 1.32 -1.93 -1.99
CA ILE A 99 0.70 -1.27 -0.84
C ILE A 99 1.78 -0.49 -0.09
N LEU A 100 1.60 0.82 0.03
CA LEU A 100 2.50 1.73 0.72
C LEU A 100 1.97 2.08 2.12
N CYS A 101 2.77 1.83 3.16
CA CYS A 101 2.56 2.34 4.53
C CYS A 101 3.82 3.12 5.00
N ALA A 102 3.65 3.96 6.02
CA ALA A 102 4.74 4.73 6.61
C ALA A 102 5.79 3.87 7.32
N GLU A 103 5.37 2.75 7.90
CA GLU A 103 6.20 1.95 8.78
C GLU A 103 6.96 0.87 8.03
N LYS A 104 8.19 0.60 8.47
CA LYS A 104 9.06 -0.43 7.88
C LYS A 104 8.52 -1.84 8.12
N LYS A 105 7.94 -2.11 9.29
CA LYS A 105 7.45 -3.45 9.69
C LYS A 105 5.92 -3.56 9.59
N PRO A 106 5.36 -4.57 8.90
CA PRO A 106 3.91 -4.80 8.90
C PRO A 106 3.35 -5.05 10.31
N ALA A 107 4.12 -5.68 11.21
CA ALA A 107 3.70 -6.01 12.57
C ALA A 107 3.29 -4.80 13.44
N ALA A 108 3.76 -3.60 13.09
CA ALA A 108 3.40 -2.35 13.76
C ALA A 108 2.30 -1.54 13.03
N CYS A 109 2.02 -1.85 11.75
CA CYS A 109 1.15 -1.06 10.88
C CYS A 109 -0.21 -1.74 10.67
N HIS A 110 -1.25 -0.93 10.48
CA HIS A 110 -2.58 -1.37 10.05
C HIS A 110 -2.56 -2.19 8.74
N ARG A 111 -1.52 -2.01 7.89
CA ARG A 111 -1.37 -2.81 6.65
C ARG A 111 -1.36 -4.31 6.89
N ARG A 112 -0.98 -4.80 8.09
CA ARG A 112 -1.05 -6.24 8.39
C ARG A 112 -2.44 -6.81 8.22
N HIS A 113 -3.49 -6.03 8.52
CA HIS A 113 -4.87 -6.50 8.43
C HIS A 113 -5.30 -6.64 6.97
N ILE A 114 -4.87 -5.70 6.13
CA ILE A 114 -5.11 -5.75 4.68
C ILE A 114 -4.37 -6.93 4.07
N LEU A 115 -3.07 -7.08 4.37
CA LEU A 115 -2.25 -8.17 3.85
C LEU A 115 -2.76 -9.54 4.30
N LYS A 116 -3.11 -9.69 5.59
CA LYS A 116 -3.69 -10.94 6.10
C LYS A 116 -5.00 -11.30 5.41
N LYS A 117 -5.89 -10.33 5.19
CA LYS A 117 -7.14 -10.57 4.46
C LYS A 117 -6.88 -11.00 3.02
N MET A 118 -5.91 -10.38 2.35
CA MET A 118 -5.51 -10.79 1.00
C MET A 118 -4.93 -12.20 0.99
N GLU A 119 -4.08 -12.57 1.95
CA GLU A 119 -3.57 -13.95 2.10
C GLU A 119 -4.71 -14.96 2.34
N GLU A 120 -5.68 -14.63 3.20
CA GLU A 120 -6.87 -15.45 3.45
C GLU A 120 -7.75 -15.62 2.20
N GLU A 121 -7.76 -14.61 1.32
CA GLU A 121 -8.42 -14.63 0.00
C GLU A 121 -7.57 -15.29 -1.11
N GLY A 122 -6.42 -15.87 -0.75
CA GLY A 122 -5.55 -16.64 -1.66
C GLY A 122 -4.55 -15.81 -2.47
N TRP A 123 -4.31 -14.56 -2.09
CA TRP A 123 -3.27 -13.73 -2.69
C TRP A 123 -1.89 -14.09 -2.14
N GLU A 124 -0.89 -14.05 -3.02
CA GLU A 124 0.51 -14.10 -2.63
C GLU A 124 0.97 -12.69 -2.22
N VAL A 125 1.40 -12.54 -0.96
CA VAL A 125 1.92 -11.27 -0.43
C VAL A 125 3.44 -11.25 -0.46
N ILE A 126 4.02 -10.33 -1.23
CA ILE A 126 5.47 -10.13 -1.30
C ILE A 126 5.86 -8.84 -0.57
N ASN A 127 6.63 -8.97 0.51
CA ASN A 127 7.14 -7.82 1.25
C ASN A 127 8.50 -7.36 0.69
N ILE A 128 8.55 -6.13 0.20
CA ILE A 128 9.77 -5.46 -0.25
C ILE A 128 10.48 -4.88 0.99
N ILE A 129 11.61 -5.48 1.38
CA ILE A 129 12.44 -5.11 2.54
C ILE A 129 13.63 -4.25 2.09
#